data_AF-A0A453GJL6-F1
#
_entry.id   AF-A0A453GJL6-F1
#
_cell.length_a   1.000
_cell.length_b   1.000
_cell.length_c   1.000
_cell.angle_alpha   90.00
_cell.angle_beta   90.00
_cell.angle_gamma   90.00
#
_symmetry.space_group_name_H-M   'P 1'
#
loop_
_entity.id
_entity.type
_entity.pdbx_description
1 polymer ?
#
loop_
_entity_poly.entity_id
_entity_poly.type
_entity_poly.pdbx_seq_one_letter_code
_entity_poly.pdbx_strand_id
1 'polypeptide(L)'
;MVGSVDWSRIEIAPMNDDEIDVPITEENLCSVLGINDEPEHRKIVSEAAMKASIAYVDACVADIDEDLLADAALPVPDHMPEEDHFWYDKEHPVIEEGSLFRSTNEFRMLIRTFAIRGKFDIKIKDSDTTRFLGHCKGNACPWRITTRTTEDGKTVRVQTYLT
;
A
#
# COMPACT_ATOMS: atom_id res chain seq x y z
N MET A 1 26.78 8.56 31.38
CA MET A 1 27.09 7.13 31.53
C MET A 1 26.00 6.37 30.79
N VAL A 2 26.32 5.77 29.65
CA VAL A 2 25.36 4.95 28.90
C VAL A 2 25.48 3.53 29.46
N GLY A 3 24.43 3.05 30.12
CA GLY A 3 24.35 1.67 30.57
C GLY A 3 24.30 0.75 29.36
N SER A 4 25.34 -0.06 29.18
CA SER A 4 25.37 -1.11 28.16
C SER A 4 24.43 -2.22 28.62
N VAL A 5 23.33 -2.44 27.87
CA VAL A 5 22.44 -3.58 28.11
C VAL A 5 23.18 -4.85 27.68
N ASP A 6 23.34 -5.78 28.62
CA ASP A 6 23.93 -7.09 28.39
C ASP A 6 22.86 -8.05 27.85
N TRP A 7 22.80 -8.14 26.52
CA TRP A 7 21.84 -8.96 25.80
C TRP A 7 22.00 -10.46 26.07
N SER A 8 23.14 -10.90 26.65
CA SER A 8 23.36 -12.30 27.00
C SER A 8 22.60 -12.77 28.25
N ARG A 9 21.98 -11.84 29.00
CA ARG A 9 21.19 -12.13 30.21
C ARG A 9 19.69 -12.11 29.99
N ILE A 10 19.23 -11.91 28.76
CA ILE A 10 17.79 -11.92 28.45
C ILE A 10 17.36 -13.37 28.30
N GLU A 11 16.52 -13.82 29.22
CA GLU A 11 15.84 -15.12 29.14
C GLU A 11 14.40 -14.87 28.65
N ILE A 12 14.06 -15.45 27.49
CA ILE A 12 12.69 -15.45 26.98
C ILE A 12 12.00 -16.66 27.62
N ALA A 13 11.10 -16.42 28.56
CA ALA A 13 10.30 -17.50 29.13
C ALA A 13 9.45 -18.16 28.04
N PRO A 14 9.33 -19.51 28.02
CA PRO A 14 8.38 -20.17 27.14
C PRO A 14 6.97 -19.69 27.49
N MET A 15 6.12 -19.51 26.47
CA MET A 15 4.71 -19.25 26.69
C MET A 15 4.14 -20.41 27.50
N ASN A 16 3.53 -20.12 28.65
CA ASN A 16 2.81 -21.13 29.40
C ASN A 16 1.56 -21.47 28.60
N ASP A 17 1.43 -22.73 28.18
CA ASP A 17 0.23 -23.23 27.47
C ASP A 17 -1.04 -23.17 28.36
N ASP A 18 -0.90 -22.78 29.62
CA ASP A 18 -1.97 -22.60 30.60
C ASP A 18 -2.64 -21.22 30.53
N GLU A 19 -2.10 -20.28 29.74
CA GLU A 19 -2.77 -19.01 29.44
C GLU A 19 -3.75 -19.24 28.29
N ILE A 20 -5.01 -19.52 28.65
CA ILE A 20 -6.11 -19.62 27.70
C ILE A 20 -6.25 -18.25 27.04
N ASP A 21 -5.84 -18.13 25.77
CA ASP A 21 -6.26 -17.06 24.89
C ASP A 21 -7.79 -17.11 24.82
N VAL A 22 -8.45 -16.24 25.60
CA VAL A 22 -9.90 -16.09 25.52
C VAL A 22 -10.20 -15.62 24.10
N PRO A 23 -10.96 -16.38 23.29
CA PRO A 23 -11.27 -15.95 21.94
C PRO A 23 -12.02 -14.64 22.01
N ILE A 24 -11.45 -13.60 21.40
CA ILE A 24 -12.10 -12.31 21.28
C ILE A 24 -13.25 -12.48 20.29
N THR A 25 -14.47 -12.45 20.78
CA THR A 25 -15.71 -12.46 20.00
C THR A 25 -16.32 -11.07 20.00
N GLU A 26 -17.19 -10.78 19.02
CA GLU A 26 -17.89 -9.48 18.95
C GLU A 26 -18.64 -9.14 20.25
N GLU A 27 -19.12 -10.17 20.96
CA GLU A 27 -19.88 -10.05 22.21
C GLU A 27 -19.00 -9.71 23.43
N ASN A 28 -17.71 -10.06 23.42
CA ASN A 28 -16.81 -9.84 24.55
C ASN A 28 -15.74 -8.76 24.29
N LEU A 29 -15.64 -8.27 23.04
CA LEU A 29 -14.61 -7.35 22.57
C LEU A 29 -14.56 -6.06 23.40
N CYS A 30 -15.70 -5.45 23.73
CA CYS A 30 -15.75 -4.25 24.57
C CYS A 30 -15.17 -4.49 25.97
N SER A 31 -15.59 -5.58 26.62
CA SER A 31 -15.12 -5.94 27.95
C SER A 31 -13.64 -6.33 27.98
N VAL A 32 -13.17 -7.08 26.96
CA VAL A 32 -11.76 -7.51 26.83
C VAL A 32 -10.83 -6.32 26.59
N LEU A 33 -11.28 -5.31 25.83
CA LEU A 33 -10.51 -4.09 25.57
C LEU A 33 -10.63 -3.04 26.68
N GLY A 34 -11.37 -3.32 27.77
CA GLY A 34 -11.59 -2.39 28.87
C GLY A 34 -12.38 -1.14 28.46
N ILE A 35 -13.17 -1.23 27.38
CA ILE A 35 -14.06 -0.17 26.91
C ILE A 35 -15.31 -0.23 27.79
N ASN A 36 -15.53 0.81 28.59
CA ASN A 36 -16.73 0.92 29.41
C ASN A 36 -17.92 1.26 28.50
N ASP A 37 -18.89 0.35 28.40
CA ASP A 37 -20.15 0.58 27.69
C ASP A 37 -21.05 1.54 28.49
N GLU A 38 -20.58 2.75 28.77
CA GLU A 38 -21.42 3.78 29.39
C GLU A 38 -22.57 4.10 28.43
N PRO A 39 -23.84 3.99 28.87
CA PRO A 39 -24.99 4.29 28.02
C PRO A 39 -25.06 5.76 27.60
N GLU A 40 -24.21 6.63 28.17
CA GLU A 40 -24.24 8.08 27.97
C GLU A 40 -23.92 8.53 26.54
N HIS A 41 -23.25 7.72 25.72
CA HIS A 41 -22.95 8.09 24.33
C HIS A 41 -24.09 7.81 23.33
N ARG A 42 -25.17 7.16 23.74
CA ARG A 42 -26.43 7.13 22.97
C ARG A 42 -27.43 8.08 23.58
N LYS A 43 -27.15 9.39 23.51
CA LYS A 43 -28.23 10.38 23.62
C LYS A 43 -29.15 10.16 22.43
N ILE A 44 -30.24 9.42 22.64
CA ILE A 44 -31.33 9.30 21.67
C ILE A 44 -31.93 10.70 21.56
N VAL A 45 -31.49 11.45 20.55
CA VAL A 45 -32.09 12.74 20.21
C VAL A 45 -33.54 12.43 19.87
N SER A 46 -34.49 13.08 20.56
CA SER A 46 -35.90 12.84 20.30
C SER A 46 -36.22 13.14 18.83
N GLU A 47 -37.14 12.39 18.24
CA GLU A 47 -37.56 12.61 16.85
C GLU A 47 -38.01 14.07 16.63
N ALA A 48 -38.62 14.69 17.65
CA ALA A 48 -38.99 16.09 17.65
C ALA A 48 -37.78 17.04 17.61
N ALA A 49 -36.72 16.75 18.38
CA ALA A 49 -35.49 17.53 18.34
C ALA A 49 -34.79 17.38 16.97
N MET A 50 -34.74 16.16 16.42
CA MET A 50 -34.18 15.91 15.09
C MET A 50 -34.98 16.63 13.99
N LYS A 51 -36.32 16.58 14.05
CA LYS A 51 -37.19 17.32 13.13
C LYS A 51 -37.02 18.84 13.24
N ALA A 52 -36.86 19.36 14.46
CA ALA A 52 -36.63 20.79 14.67
C ALA A 52 -35.26 21.22 14.12
N SER A 53 -34.23 20.40 14.27
CA SER A 53 -32.91 20.65 13.68
C SER A 53 -32.97 20.66 12.15
N ILE A 54 -33.67 19.69 11.55
CA ILE A 54 -33.84 19.61 10.09
C ILE A 54 -34.60 20.84 9.58
N ALA A 55 -35.72 21.22 10.21
CA ALA A 55 -36.50 22.39 9.81
C ALA A 55 -35.71 23.70 9.92
N TYR A 56 -34.85 23.82 10.92
CA TYR A 56 -33.96 24.98 11.06
C TYR A 56 -32.93 25.07 9.93
N VAL A 57 -32.35 23.92 9.55
CA VAL A 57 -31.42 23.85 8.41
C VAL A 57 -32.15 24.13 7.10
N ASP A 58 -33.34 23.57 6.89
CA ASP A 58 -34.13 23.77 5.67
C ASP A 58 -34.51 25.25 5.49
N ALA A 59 -34.89 25.92 6.59
CA ALA A 59 -35.15 27.35 6.60
C ALA A 59 -33.90 28.20 6.29
N CYS A 60 -32.71 27.77 6.72
CA CYS A 60 -31.48 28.52 6.40
C CYS A 60 -30.97 28.26 4.98
N VAL A 61 -31.36 27.15 4.35
CA VAL A 61 -30.98 26.84 2.97
C VAL A 61 -31.98 27.47 1.97
N ALA A 62 -33.22 27.71 2.38
CA ALA A 62 -34.27 28.30 1.54
C ALA A 62 -33.95 29.73 1.04
N ASP A 63 -33.11 30.49 1.76
CA ASP A 63 -32.70 31.85 1.38
C ASP A 63 -31.44 31.88 0.49
N ILE A 64 -30.87 30.71 0.15
CA ILE A 64 -29.68 30.66 -0.70
C ILE A 64 -30.12 30.61 -2.17
N ASP A 65 -29.65 31.59 -2.95
CA ASP A 65 -29.91 31.68 -4.38
C ASP A 65 -29.35 30.43 -5.11
N GLU A 66 -30.20 29.73 -5.84
CA GLU A 66 -29.89 28.49 -6.54
C GLU A 66 -28.77 28.70 -7.59
N ASP A 67 -28.73 29.88 -8.22
CA ASP A 67 -27.67 30.25 -9.17
C ASP A 67 -26.32 30.46 -8.44
N LEU A 68 -26.34 30.98 -7.21
CA LEU A 68 -25.14 31.15 -6.38
C LEU A 68 -24.59 29.81 -5.87
N LEU A 69 -25.47 28.83 -5.61
CA LEU A 69 -25.10 27.46 -5.26
C LEU A 69 -24.50 26.70 -6.46
N ALA A 70 -25.06 26.89 -7.65
CA ALA A 70 -24.60 26.26 -8.87
C ALA A 70 -23.17 26.72 -9.25
N ASP A 71 -22.87 28.01 -9.07
CA ASP A 71 -21.54 28.58 -9.36
C ASP A 71 -20.48 28.21 -8.29
N ALA A 72 -20.92 27.79 -7.10
CA ALA A 72 -20.05 27.29 -6.02
C ALA A 72 -19.76 25.78 -6.11
N ALA A 73 -20.46 25.05 -6.98
CA ALA A 73 -20.25 23.62 -7.17
C ALA A 73 -18.93 23.39 -7.93
N LEU A 74 -17.87 23.06 -7.19
CA LEU A 74 -16.64 22.57 -7.81
C LEU A 74 -16.94 21.19 -8.42
N PRO A 75 -16.80 21.00 -9.75
CA PRO A 75 -16.95 19.68 -10.34
C PRO A 75 -15.85 18.78 -9.77
N VAL A 76 -16.24 17.85 -8.91
CA VAL A 76 -15.38 16.76 -8.47
C VAL A 76 -15.49 15.69 -9.54
N PRO A 77 -14.48 15.47 -10.38
CA PRO A 77 -14.52 14.35 -11.31
C PRO A 77 -14.51 13.05 -10.49
N ASP A 78 -15.65 12.36 -10.45
CA ASP A 78 -15.79 11.02 -9.84
C ASP A 78 -14.84 10.00 -10.46
N HIS A 79 -14.40 10.27 -11.69
CA HIS A 79 -13.37 9.52 -12.38
C HIS A 79 -11.98 9.97 -11.91
N MET A 80 -11.56 9.46 -10.75
CA MET A 80 -10.13 9.39 -10.46
C MET A 80 -9.51 8.49 -11.53
N PRO A 81 -8.49 8.93 -12.30
CA PRO A 81 -7.80 8.00 -13.19
C PRO A 81 -7.38 6.82 -12.32
N GLU A 82 -7.72 5.60 -12.73
CA GLU A 82 -7.23 4.40 -12.08
C GLU A 82 -5.71 4.54 -12.06
N GLU A 83 -5.14 4.97 -10.93
CA GLU A 83 -3.71 4.96 -10.78
C GLU A 83 -3.34 3.50 -10.88
N ASP A 84 -2.71 3.10 -12.00
CA ASP A 84 -2.25 1.74 -12.21
C ASP A 84 -1.50 1.29 -10.95
N HIS A 85 -2.18 0.49 -10.12
CA HIS A 85 -1.71 0.18 -8.79
C HIS A 85 -0.72 -0.97 -8.92
N PHE A 86 0.52 -0.61 -9.19
CA PHE A 86 1.62 -1.54 -9.34
C PHE A 86 2.05 -2.10 -7.98
N TRP A 87 1.72 -3.36 -7.72
CA TRP A 87 2.18 -4.10 -6.55
C TRP A 87 3.28 -5.09 -6.91
N TYR A 88 4.43 -4.98 -6.23
CA TYR A 88 5.55 -5.92 -6.35
C TYR A 88 6.05 -6.29 -4.96
N ASP A 89 6.45 -7.56 -4.78
CA ASP A 89 7.23 -7.95 -3.62
C ASP A 89 8.65 -7.37 -3.75
N LYS A 90 8.94 -6.34 -2.96
CA LYS A 90 10.25 -5.67 -2.97
C LYS A 90 11.35 -6.53 -2.33
N GLU A 91 10.98 -7.46 -1.46
CA GLU A 91 11.91 -8.37 -0.82
C GLU A 91 12.16 -9.60 -1.68
N HIS A 92 11.14 -10.13 -2.37
CA HIS A 92 11.24 -11.31 -3.24
C HIS A 92 10.70 -11.00 -4.65
N PRO A 93 11.36 -10.10 -5.40
CA PRO A 93 10.86 -9.71 -6.71
C PRO A 93 10.88 -10.90 -7.66
N VAL A 94 9.74 -11.16 -8.31
CA VAL A 94 9.62 -12.10 -9.42
C VAL A 94 9.63 -11.31 -10.72
N ILE A 95 10.52 -11.68 -11.64
CA ILE A 95 10.71 -10.97 -12.92
C ILE A 95 10.62 -11.99 -14.04
N GLU A 96 9.61 -11.85 -14.88
CA GLU A 96 9.30 -12.76 -15.97
C GLU A 96 9.06 -11.99 -17.28
N GLU A 97 9.02 -12.70 -18.40
CA GLU A 97 8.67 -12.07 -19.67
C GLU A 97 7.24 -11.53 -19.63
N GLY A 98 7.07 -10.28 -20.06
CA GLY A 98 5.79 -9.60 -20.00
C GLY A 98 5.51 -8.82 -18.72
N SER A 99 6.29 -8.99 -17.63
CA SER A 99 6.13 -8.20 -16.41
C SER A 99 6.23 -6.70 -16.71
N LEU A 100 5.33 -5.93 -16.10
CA LEU A 100 5.27 -4.47 -16.20
C LEU A 100 5.79 -3.83 -14.93
N PHE A 101 6.52 -2.73 -15.09
CA PHE A 101 7.09 -1.93 -14.00
C PHE A 101 6.64 -0.47 -14.13
N ARG A 102 6.36 0.21 -13.02
CA ARG A 102 5.87 1.60 -13.03
C ARG A 102 6.85 2.59 -13.66
N SER A 103 8.16 2.30 -13.54
CA SER A 103 9.24 3.10 -14.09
C SER A 103 10.52 2.30 -14.28
N THR A 104 11.43 2.80 -15.11
CA THR A 104 12.76 2.21 -15.31
C THR A 104 13.59 2.20 -14.02
N ASN A 105 13.40 3.17 -13.13
CA ASN A 105 14.12 3.22 -11.85
C ASN A 105 13.65 2.14 -10.88
N GLU A 106 12.34 1.90 -10.81
CA GLU A 106 11.78 0.84 -9.99
C GLU A 106 12.21 -0.54 -10.50
N PHE A 107 12.16 -0.75 -11.81
CA PHE A 107 12.70 -1.96 -12.44
C PHE A 107 14.19 -2.15 -12.09
N ARG A 108 15.02 -1.11 -12.19
CA ARG A 108 16.46 -1.17 -11.83
C ARG A 108 16.69 -1.51 -10.35
N MET A 109 15.75 -1.17 -9.46
CA MET A 109 15.83 -1.53 -8.06
C MET A 109 15.50 -3.01 -7.88
N LEU A 110 14.36 -3.45 -8.41
CA LEU A 110 13.88 -4.83 -8.28
C LEU A 110 14.83 -5.84 -8.95
N ILE A 111 15.40 -5.53 -10.12
CA ILE A 111 16.34 -6.41 -10.80
C ILE A 111 17.66 -6.58 -10.01
N ARG A 112 18.08 -5.56 -9.25
CA ARG A 112 19.25 -5.69 -8.36
C ARG A 112 18.93 -6.58 -7.18
N THR A 113 17.77 -6.39 -6.54
CA THR A 113 17.33 -7.26 -5.45
C THR A 113 17.19 -8.71 -5.93
N PHE A 114 16.60 -8.92 -7.11
CA PHE A 114 16.50 -10.23 -7.75
C PHE A 114 17.88 -10.90 -7.89
N ALA A 115 18.87 -10.16 -8.40
CA ALA A 115 20.24 -10.64 -8.56
C ALA A 115 20.92 -11.00 -7.23
N ILE A 116 20.77 -10.13 -6.22
CA ILE A 116 21.32 -10.34 -4.88
C ILE A 116 20.75 -11.63 -4.27
N ARG A 117 19.43 -11.85 -4.41
CA ARG A 117 18.76 -13.04 -3.88
C ARG A 117 19.11 -14.31 -4.65
N GLY A 118 19.20 -14.20 -5.96
CA GLY A 118 19.72 -15.26 -6.82
C GLY A 118 21.23 -15.50 -6.66
N LYS A 119 21.93 -14.66 -5.89
CA LYS A 119 23.38 -14.72 -5.64
C LYS A 119 24.22 -14.69 -6.92
N PHE A 120 23.82 -13.88 -7.89
CA PHE A 120 24.57 -13.67 -9.13
C PHE A 120 24.75 -12.19 -9.43
N ASP A 121 25.83 -11.86 -10.14
CA ASP A 121 26.11 -10.50 -10.59
C ASP A 121 25.49 -10.24 -11.98
N ILE A 122 24.86 -9.08 -12.14
CA ILE A 122 24.39 -8.59 -13.44
C ILE A 122 25.41 -7.61 -14.02
N LYS A 123 25.80 -7.84 -15.27
CA LYS A 123 26.50 -6.87 -16.10
C LYS A 123 25.51 -6.15 -17.01
N ILE A 124 25.50 -4.82 -16.94
CA ILE A 124 24.70 -3.98 -17.83
C ILE A 124 25.46 -3.86 -19.15
N LYS A 125 24.85 -4.30 -20.25
CA LYS A 125 25.40 -4.14 -21.60
C LYS A 125 25.00 -2.79 -22.18
N ASP A 126 23.74 -2.42 -22.01
CA ASP A 126 23.17 -1.16 -22.49
C ASP A 126 22.02 -0.76 -21.57
N SER A 127 21.90 0.53 -21.26
CA SER A 127 20.85 1.05 -20.39
C SER A 127 20.62 2.53 -20.72
N ASP A 128 19.47 2.82 -21.30
CA ASP A 128 18.98 4.16 -21.57
C ASP A 128 17.69 4.41 -20.75
N THR A 129 17.07 5.56 -20.94
CA THR A 129 15.75 5.90 -20.43
C THR A 129 14.66 4.96 -20.96
N THR A 130 14.81 4.47 -22.20
CA THR A 130 13.80 3.68 -22.91
C THR A 130 14.07 2.16 -22.96
N ARG A 131 15.28 1.72 -22.63
CA ARG A 131 15.71 0.33 -22.77
C ARG A 131 16.67 -0.07 -21.67
N PHE A 132 16.56 -1.31 -21.19
CA PHE A 132 17.58 -1.93 -20.35
C PHE A 132 17.97 -3.30 -20.90
N LEU A 133 19.27 -3.56 -20.98
CA LEU A 133 19.85 -4.83 -21.40
C LEU A 133 20.87 -5.30 -20.36
N GLY A 134 20.46 -6.30 -19.58
CA GLY A 134 21.28 -6.96 -18.57
C GLY A 134 21.63 -8.38 -18.98
N HIS A 135 22.80 -8.85 -18.57
CA HIS A 135 23.17 -10.26 -18.66
C HIS A 135 23.94 -10.68 -17.42
N CYS A 136 23.93 -11.96 -17.14
CA CYS A 136 24.70 -12.54 -16.05
C CYS A 136 26.20 -12.39 -16.31
N LYS A 137 26.95 -12.00 -15.28
CA LYS A 137 28.41 -11.80 -15.36
C LYS A 137 29.18 -13.12 -15.35
N GLY A 138 28.56 -14.20 -14.88
CA GLY A 138 29.15 -15.53 -14.81
C GLY A 138 29.51 -16.08 -16.19
N ASN A 139 30.61 -16.82 -16.28
CA ASN A 139 30.99 -17.51 -17.51
C ASN A 139 29.97 -18.60 -17.84
N ALA A 140 29.61 -18.72 -19.13
CA ALA A 140 28.61 -19.66 -19.65
C ALA A 140 27.18 -19.51 -19.07
N CYS A 141 26.87 -18.39 -18.43
CA CYS A 141 25.54 -18.11 -17.91
C CYS A 141 24.61 -17.64 -19.05
N PRO A 142 23.53 -18.38 -19.38
CA PRO A 142 22.63 -18.01 -20.47
C PRO A 142 21.71 -16.84 -20.09
N TRP A 143 21.63 -16.50 -18.79
CA TRP A 143 20.68 -15.54 -18.28
C TRP A 143 20.87 -14.14 -18.86
N ARG A 144 19.79 -13.63 -19.45
CA ARG A 144 19.73 -12.31 -20.10
C ARG A 144 18.34 -11.72 -19.93
N ILE A 145 18.30 -10.41 -19.73
CA ILE A 145 17.06 -9.66 -19.63
C ILE A 145 17.09 -8.45 -20.56
N THR A 146 16.03 -8.29 -21.35
CA THR A 146 15.79 -7.09 -22.15
C THR A 146 14.47 -6.49 -21.74
N THR A 147 14.45 -5.19 -21.44
CA THR A 147 13.23 -4.44 -21.18
C THR A 147 13.14 -3.21 -22.07
N ARG A 148 11.91 -2.76 -22.31
CA ARG A 148 11.61 -1.56 -23.08
C ARG A 148 10.47 -0.78 -22.43
N THR A 149 10.58 0.54 -22.44
CA THR A 149 9.49 1.42 -22.04
C THR A 149 8.33 1.29 -23.03
N THR A 150 7.10 1.28 -22.51
CA THR A 150 5.85 1.26 -23.28
C THR A 150 5.64 2.58 -24.04
N GLU A 151 4.64 2.61 -24.93
CA GLU A 151 4.30 3.80 -25.72
C GLU A 151 3.94 5.01 -24.84
N ASP A 152 3.41 4.76 -23.64
CA ASP A 152 3.08 5.79 -22.65
C ASP A 152 4.32 6.49 -22.05
N GLY A 153 5.52 5.94 -22.28
CA GLY A 153 6.78 6.50 -21.78
C GLY A 153 6.99 6.34 -20.27
N LYS A 154 6.00 5.81 -19.55
CA LYS A 154 6.00 5.69 -18.08
C LYS A 154 6.41 4.29 -17.64
N THR A 155 5.75 3.27 -18.18
CA THR A 155 5.89 1.89 -17.72
C THR A 155 6.95 1.13 -18.52
N VAL A 156 7.58 0.13 -17.89
CA VAL A 156 8.63 -0.68 -18.51
C VAL A 156 8.18 -2.12 -18.58
N ARG A 157 8.28 -2.73 -19.76
CA ARG A 157 7.92 -4.12 -19.99
C ARG A 157 9.15 -4.98 -20.22
N VAL A 158 9.20 -6.15 -19.60
CA VAL A 158 10.19 -7.18 -19.90
C VAL A 158 9.84 -7.83 -21.24
N GLN A 159 10.74 -7.70 -22.22
CA GLN A 159 10.54 -8.24 -23.58
C GLN A 159 11.15 -9.61 -23.77
N THR A 160 12.26 -9.89 -23.09
CA THR A 160 12.94 -11.17 -23.23
C THR A 160 13.55 -11.52 -21.90
N TYR A 161 13.23 -12.71 -21.42
CA TYR A 161 13.79 -13.30 -20.21
C TYR A 161 14.34 -14.69 -20.55
N LEU A 162 15.65 -14.83 -20.59
CA LEU A 162 16.31 -16.12 -20.76
C LEU A 162 16.83 -16.56 -19.39
N THR A 163 16.51 -17.80 -19.01
CA THR A 163 16.98 -18.43 -17.76
C THR A 163 17.99 -19.52 -18.08
#